data_AF-A0A6M0BUF9-F1
#
_entry.id   AF-A0A6M0BUF9-F1
#
_cell.length_a   1.000
_cell.length_b   1.000
_cell.length_c   1.000
_cell.angle_alpha   90.00
_cell.angle_beta   90.00
_cell.angle_gamma   90.00
#
_symmetry.space_group_name_H-M   'P 1'
#
loop_
_entity.id
_entity.type
_entity.pdbx_description
1 polymer ?
#
loop_
_entity_poly.entity_id
_entity_poly.type
_entity_poly.pdbx_seq_one_letter_code
_entity_poly.pdbx_strand_id
1 'polypeptide(L)'
;MVEICQVSEENLKLLLDEFQQSTRASRQNCQSVAERIKQEVERICIESKRIQASGEISKWAKNLAQHRLRQCLHYYKLGSREGRIHLHSSLSAIVYRYITPPQIQSSYQARLNLIEDFLQQFYLEALNAFRRETELPIMYTPHTLLELAEYMAFTERYGKRRIPLSGGRSQQLIILRAQTFSHQQPKETSVDIDQAAEGTTSDSDKTWNDGSIQQVREAMAARQDTDDDIGSLRQVVIEELMAYLEERQQQDCADYFALRLQDLSTGEIESILNLTPRQRDYLQQRFKYH
;
A
#
# COMPACT_ATOMS: atom_id res chain seq x y z
N MET A 1 15.80 -11.68 27.72
CA MET A 1 15.30 -10.32 28.00
C MET A 1 16.42 -9.28 27.95
N VAL A 2 17.54 -9.45 28.68
CA VAL A 2 18.66 -8.49 28.70
C VAL A 2 19.22 -8.19 27.30
N GLU A 3 19.38 -9.22 26.46
CA GLU A 3 19.93 -9.09 25.09
C GLU A 3 19.01 -8.29 24.15
N ILE A 4 17.69 -8.47 24.24
CA ILE A 4 16.73 -7.72 23.42
C ILE A 4 16.73 -6.23 23.83
N CYS A 5 16.78 -5.96 25.13
CA CYS A 5 16.82 -4.59 25.66
C CYS A 5 18.06 -3.83 25.17
N GLN A 6 19.25 -4.45 25.21
CA GLN A 6 20.49 -3.84 24.73
C GLN A 6 20.46 -3.55 23.23
N VAL A 7 20.04 -4.52 22.41
CA VAL A 7 19.93 -4.33 20.95
C VAL A 7 18.92 -3.24 20.59
N SER A 8 17.87 -3.13 21.40
CA SER A 8 16.83 -2.15 21.18
C SER A 8 17.30 -0.71 21.41
N GLU A 9 18.13 -0.48 22.44
CA GLU A 9 18.76 0.81 22.67
C GLU A 9 19.79 1.14 21.57
N GLU A 10 20.53 0.15 21.07
CA GLU A 10 21.41 0.33 19.89
C GLU A 10 20.61 0.73 18.64
N ASN A 11 19.47 0.07 18.40
CA ASN A 11 18.58 0.40 17.29
C ASN A 11 18.00 1.81 17.44
N LEU A 12 17.57 2.20 18.64
CA LEU A 12 17.07 3.54 18.89
C LEU A 12 18.10 4.60 18.55
N LYS A 13 19.34 4.41 19.01
CA LYS A 13 20.44 5.33 18.70
C LYS A 13 20.71 5.42 17.20
N LEU A 14 20.79 4.29 16.51
CA LEU A 14 20.96 4.25 15.05
C LEU A 14 19.83 4.99 14.32
N LEU A 15 18.58 4.73 14.70
CA LEU A 15 17.41 5.35 14.09
C LEU A 15 17.42 6.88 14.30
N LEU A 16 17.72 7.32 15.53
CA LEU A 16 17.80 8.73 15.88
C LEU A 16 18.89 9.45 15.07
N ASP A 17 20.10 8.89 15.04
CA ASP A 17 21.25 9.47 14.34
C ASP A 17 20.93 9.61 12.83
N GLU A 18 20.38 8.56 12.22
CA GLU A 18 20.01 8.53 10.80
C GLU A 18 18.89 9.51 10.47
N PHE A 19 17.83 9.61 11.30
CA PHE A 19 16.77 10.59 11.07
C PHE A 19 17.27 12.02 11.20
N GLN A 20 18.13 12.31 12.18
CA GLN A 20 18.70 13.65 12.35
C GLN A 20 19.62 14.05 11.19
N GLN A 21 20.35 13.09 10.62
CA GLN A 21 21.26 13.36 9.49
C GLN A 21 20.52 13.44 8.14
N SER A 22 19.49 12.62 7.96
CA SER A 22 18.81 12.44 6.66
C SER A 22 17.54 13.28 6.51
N THR A 23 17.10 13.99 7.55
CA THR A 23 15.85 14.75 7.53
C THR A 23 16.03 16.17 8.10
N ARG A 24 15.07 17.05 7.80
CA ARG A 24 14.97 18.39 8.40
C ARG A 24 13.99 18.41 9.59
N ALA A 25 13.59 17.25 10.11
CA ALA A 25 12.65 17.16 11.21
C ALA A 25 13.27 17.66 12.53
N SER A 26 12.43 18.11 13.46
CA SER A 26 12.93 18.52 14.79
C SER A 26 13.47 17.31 15.55
N ARG A 27 14.41 17.54 16.47
CA ARG A 27 14.98 16.48 17.31
C ARG A 27 13.91 15.66 18.03
N GLN A 28 12.88 16.31 18.56
CA GLN A 28 11.78 15.65 19.25
C GLN A 28 10.95 14.78 18.31
N ASN A 29 10.68 15.24 17.08
CA ASN A 29 9.94 14.47 16.10
C ASN A 29 10.75 13.24 15.62
N CYS A 30 12.06 13.40 15.37
CA CYS A 30 12.95 12.27 15.09
C CYS A 30 12.93 11.24 16.22
N GLN A 31 12.97 11.71 17.47
CA GLN A 31 12.95 10.84 18.64
C GLN A 31 11.64 10.05 18.74
N SER A 32 10.48 10.71 18.61
CA SER A 32 9.18 10.04 18.69
C SER A 32 8.99 8.97 17.59
N VAL A 33 9.44 9.25 16.36
CA VAL A 33 9.35 8.28 15.25
C VAL A 33 10.34 7.13 15.45
N ALA A 34 11.56 7.42 15.91
CA ALA A 34 12.55 6.38 16.22
C ALA A 34 12.08 5.45 17.36
N GLU A 35 11.45 6.00 18.39
CA GLU A 35 10.88 5.24 19.51
C GLU A 35 9.75 4.31 19.05
N ARG A 36 8.83 4.78 18.18
CA ARG A 36 7.78 3.92 17.62
C ARG A 36 8.32 2.79 16.77
N ILE A 37 9.31 3.06 15.91
CA ILE A 37 9.97 2.03 15.11
C ILE A 37 10.70 1.03 16.01
N LYS A 38 11.41 1.49 17.05
CA LYS A 38 12.05 0.63 18.05
C LYS A 38 11.03 -0.31 18.69
N GLN A 39 9.92 0.23 19.21
CA GLN A 39 8.87 -0.56 19.85
C GLN A 39 8.22 -1.57 18.88
N GLU A 40 8.00 -1.19 17.62
CA GLU A 40 7.50 -2.11 16.59
C GLU A 40 8.48 -3.28 16.39
N VAL A 41 9.77 -2.99 16.27
CA VAL A 41 10.83 -3.99 16.08
C VAL A 41 10.90 -4.95 17.27
N GLU A 42 10.88 -4.42 18.49
CA GLU A 42 10.85 -5.22 19.72
C GLU A 42 9.65 -6.16 19.74
N ARG A 43 8.45 -5.63 19.50
CA ARG A 43 7.20 -6.41 19.48
C ARG A 43 7.28 -7.54 18.46
N ILE A 44 7.67 -7.24 17.21
CA ILE A 44 7.78 -8.26 16.16
C ILE A 44 8.79 -9.34 16.52
N CYS A 45 9.94 -8.95 17.10
CA CYS A 45 10.93 -9.92 17.55
C CYS A 45 10.37 -10.82 18.65
N ILE A 46 9.62 -10.28 19.62
CA ILE A 46 9.00 -11.04 20.73
C ILE A 46 7.91 -12.00 20.22
N GLU A 47 7.01 -11.53 19.36
CA GLU A 47 5.85 -12.31 18.88
C GLU A 47 6.23 -13.39 17.85
N SER A 48 7.29 -13.15 17.08
CA SER A 48 7.67 -14.05 16.00
C SER A 48 8.39 -15.31 16.52
N LYS A 49 7.64 -16.42 16.61
CA LYS A 49 8.20 -17.76 16.91
C LYS A 49 9.40 -18.12 16.03
N ARG A 50 9.38 -17.72 14.75
CA ARG A 50 10.47 -17.95 13.80
C ARG A 50 11.74 -17.19 14.17
N ILE A 51 11.62 -15.93 14.58
CA ILE A 51 12.76 -15.12 15.03
C ILE A 51 13.29 -15.67 16.35
N GLN A 52 12.39 -15.97 17.31
CA GLN A 52 12.76 -16.56 18.59
C GLN A 52 13.50 -17.89 18.43
N ALA A 53 13.04 -18.77 17.53
CA ALA A 53 13.68 -20.05 17.25
C ALA A 53 15.01 -19.94 16.48
N SER A 54 15.32 -18.78 15.88
CA SER A 54 16.54 -18.62 15.07
C SER A 54 17.82 -18.47 15.88
N GLY A 55 17.74 -18.12 17.17
CA GLY A 55 18.90 -17.81 18.00
C GLY A 55 19.64 -16.51 17.66
N GLU A 56 19.30 -15.83 16.55
CA GLU A 56 19.95 -14.59 16.09
C GLU A 56 19.03 -13.35 16.23
N ILE A 57 18.35 -13.20 17.37
CA ILE A 57 17.34 -12.13 17.58
C ILE A 57 17.94 -10.74 17.33
N SER A 58 19.17 -10.50 17.78
CA SER A 58 19.89 -9.23 17.59
C SER A 58 20.00 -8.81 16.12
N LYS A 59 20.39 -9.76 15.26
CA LYS A 59 20.56 -9.54 13.83
C LYS A 59 19.22 -9.31 13.13
N TRP A 60 18.19 -10.07 13.51
CA TRP A 60 16.83 -9.85 13.00
C TRP A 60 16.31 -8.46 13.37
N ALA A 61 16.49 -8.04 14.63
CA ALA A 61 16.07 -6.72 15.09
C ALA A 61 16.78 -5.59 14.33
N LYS A 62 18.11 -5.67 14.18
CA LYS A 62 18.90 -4.67 13.42
C LYS A 62 18.45 -4.58 11.97
N ASN A 63 18.30 -5.72 11.29
CA ASN A 63 17.85 -5.75 9.91
C ASN A 63 16.43 -5.18 9.75
N LEU A 64 15.53 -5.48 10.69
CA LEU A 64 14.16 -4.98 10.68
C LEU A 64 14.13 -3.46 10.90
N ALA A 65 14.86 -2.95 11.90
CA ALA A 65 14.98 -1.51 12.16
C ALA A 65 15.53 -0.77 10.93
N GLN A 66 16.60 -1.27 10.32
CA GLN A 66 17.17 -0.69 9.09
C GLN A 66 16.19 -0.73 7.91
N HIS A 67 15.38 -1.78 7.79
CA HIS A 67 14.35 -1.84 6.77
C HIS A 67 13.26 -0.78 7.01
N ARG A 68 12.78 -0.63 8.24
CA ARG A 68 11.79 0.38 8.61
C ARG A 68 12.31 1.80 8.36
N LEU A 69 13.55 2.07 8.78
CA LEU A 69 14.23 3.32 8.53
C LEU A 69 14.27 3.66 7.04
N ARG A 70 14.75 2.72 6.20
CA ARG A 70 14.86 2.94 4.75
C ARG A 70 13.51 3.23 4.11
N GLN A 71 12.44 2.53 4.51
CA GLN A 71 11.10 2.79 3.99
C GLN A 71 10.57 4.16 4.41
N CYS A 72 10.75 4.54 5.67
CA CYS A 72 10.36 5.87 6.15
C CYS A 72 11.13 6.98 5.42
N LEU A 73 12.46 6.85 5.32
CA LEU A 73 13.29 7.82 4.59
C LEU A 73 12.98 7.88 3.09
N HIS A 74 12.57 6.77 2.48
CA HIS A 74 12.11 6.76 1.09
C HIS A 74 10.90 7.68 0.90
N TYR A 75 9.84 7.48 1.70
CA TYR A 75 8.66 8.35 1.67
C TYR A 75 8.95 9.79 2.09
N TYR A 76 9.88 10.00 3.03
CA TYR A 76 10.30 11.35 3.42
C TYR A 76 10.96 12.09 2.25
N LYS A 77 11.82 11.41 1.48
CA LYS A 77 12.50 11.97 0.30
C LYS A 77 11.53 12.29 -0.83
N LEU A 78 10.50 11.47 -1.02
CA LEU A 78 9.42 11.76 -1.97
C LEU A 78 8.62 13.01 -1.56
N GLY A 79 8.53 13.30 -0.26
CA GLY A 79 7.73 14.41 0.23
C GLY A 79 6.23 14.06 0.31
N SER A 80 5.41 15.05 0.66
CA SER A 80 3.97 14.82 0.92
C SER A 80 3.21 14.40 -0.34
N ARG A 81 3.39 15.13 -1.46
CA ARG A 81 2.63 14.91 -2.69
C ARG A 81 3.06 13.65 -3.41
N GLU A 82 4.32 13.57 -3.82
CA GLU A 82 4.85 12.41 -4.57
C GLU A 82 4.80 11.12 -3.73
N GLY A 83 4.95 11.21 -2.41
CA GLY A 83 4.77 10.07 -1.51
C GLY A 83 3.36 9.48 -1.56
N ARG A 84 2.33 10.33 -1.57
CA ARG A 84 0.93 9.88 -1.68
C ARG A 84 0.64 9.30 -3.06
N ILE A 85 1.12 9.95 -4.13
CA ILE A 85 1.00 9.46 -5.51
C ILE A 85 1.64 8.07 -5.64
N HIS A 86 2.87 7.92 -5.13
CA HIS A 86 3.59 6.64 -5.14
C HIS A 86 2.84 5.55 -4.37
N LEU A 87 2.40 5.85 -3.15
CA LEU A 87 1.65 4.91 -2.31
C LEU A 87 0.35 4.49 -3.00
N HIS A 88 -0.42 5.46 -3.50
CA HIS A 88 -1.69 5.21 -4.17
C HIS A 88 -1.49 4.34 -5.42
N SER A 89 -0.59 4.76 -6.33
CA SER A 89 -0.25 3.99 -7.52
C SER A 89 0.16 2.54 -7.19
N SER A 90 1.03 2.34 -6.20
CA SER A 90 1.48 1.00 -5.81
C SER A 90 0.34 0.13 -5.29
N LEU A 91 -0.58 0.67 -4.50
CA LEU A 91 -1.71 -0.09 -3.97
C LEU A 91 -2.77 -0.35 -5.04
N SER A 92 -3.08 0.65 -5.88
CA SER A 92 -3.97 0.53 -7.03
C SER A 92 -3.55 -0.59 -7.97
N ALA A 93 -2.25 -0.68 -8.28
CA ALA A 93 -1.71 -1.74 -9.13
C ALA A 93 -1.93 -3.16 -8.54
N ILE A 94 -1.86 -3.30 -7.21
CA ILE A 94 -2.10 -4.58 -6.52
C ILE A 94 -3.58 -4.96 -6.63
N VAL A 95 -4.49 -4.01 -6.39
CA VAL A 95 -5.93 -4.30 -6.29
C VAL A 95 -6.67 -4.25 -7.61
N TYR A 96 -6.07 -3.72 -8.68
CA TYR A 96 -6.72 -3.54 -9.99
C TYR A 96 -7.48 -4.78 -10.49
N ARG A 97 -6.89 -5.96 -10.32
CA ARG A 97 -7.49 -7.23 -10.77
C ARG A 97 -8.56 -7.79 -9.84
N TYR A 98 -8.66 -7.27 -8.63
CA TYR A 98 -9.49 -7.81 -7.54
C TYR A 98 -10.65 -6.87 -7.17
N ILE A 99 -10.66 -5.65 -7.69
CA ILE A 99 -11.68 -4.64 -7.42
C ILE A 99 -12.99 -4.89 -8.17
N THR A 100 -12.98 -5.79 -9.16
CA THR A 100 -14.17 -6.18 -9.92
C THR A 100 -14.19 -7.69 -10.08
N PRO A 101 -15.36 -8.37 -9.96
CA PRO A 101 -15.46 -9.80 -10.20
C PRO A 101 -15.13 -10.11 -11.67
N PRO A 102 -14.53 -11.27 -11.99
CA PRO A 102 -14.19 -11.65 -13.36
C PRO A 102 -15.37 -11.63 -14.34
N GLN A 103 -16.60 -11.77 -13.83
CA GLN A 103 -17.82 -11.85 -14.62
C GLN A 103 -18.39 -10.48 -15.00
N ILE A 104 -17.93 -9.39 -14.38
CA ILE A 104 -18.42 -8.03 -14.66
C ILE A 104 -17.40 -7.33 -15.54
N GLN A 105 -17.78 -7.04 -16.79
CA GLN A 105 -17.04 -6.13 -17.65
C GLN A 105 -17.26 -4.70 -17.15
N SER A 106 -16.25 -4.12 -16.52
CA SER A 106 -16.20 -2.70 -16.17
C SER A 106 -15.18 -2.01 -17.07
N SER A 107 -15.49 -0.79 -17.53
CA SER A 107 -14.52 0.02 -18.26
C SER A 107 -13.33 0.37 -17.37
N TYR A 108 -12.19 0.70 -17.98
CA TYR A 108 -10.99 1.13 -17.27
C TYR A 108 -11.28 2.25 -16.27
N GLN A 109 -11.99 3.30 -16.71
CA GLN A 109 -12.37 4.42 -15.84
C GLN A 109 -13.28 3.99 -14.68
N ALA A 110 -14.25 3.09 -14.93
CA ALA A 110 -15.11 2.58 -13.87
C ALA A 110 -14.32 1.79 -12.81
N ARG A 111 -13.31 1.00 -13.22
CA ARG A 111 -12.41 0.33 -12.28
C ARG A 111 -11.60 1.33 -11.46
N LEU A 112 -11.10 2.38 -12.08
CA LEU A 112 -10.32 3.41 -11.38
C LEU A 112 -11.14 4.08 -10.29
N ASN A 113 -12.38 4.47 -10.59
CA ASN A 113 -13.29 5.05 -9.59
C ASN A 113 -13.54 4.07 -8.42
N LEU A 114 -13.74 2.77 -8.70
CA LEU A 114 -13.90 1.77 -7.64
C LEU A 114 -12.63 1.60 -6.78
N ILE A 115 -11.45 1.69 -7.40
CA ILE A 115 -10.17 1.62 -6.70
C ILE A 115 -10.02 2.84 -5.80
N GLU A 116 -10.39 4.03 -6.27
CA GLU A 116 -10.37 5.27 -5.49
C GLU A 116 -11.26 5.14 -4.25
N ASP A 117 -12.53 4.76 -4.42
CA ASP A 117 -13.47 4.55 -3.32
C ASP A 117 -12.94 3.53 -2.30
N PHE A 118 -12.41 2.41 -2.79
CA PHE A 118 -11.82 1.37 -1.95
C PHE A 118 -10.60 1.86 -1.17
N LEU A 119 -9.64 2.50 -1.85
CA LEU A 119 -8.40 2.95 -1.23
C LEU A 119 -8.65 4.05 -0.20
N GLN A 120 -9.62 4.95 -0.43
CA GLN A 120 -10.02 5.95 0.56
C GLN A 120 -10.45 5.31 1.88
N GLN A 121 -11.24 4.23 1.83
CA GLN A 121 -11.63 3.47 3.01
C GLN A 121 -10.44 2.72 3.62
N PHE A 122 -9.60 2.11 2.76
CA PHE A 122 -8.43 1.36 3.19
C PHE A 122 -7.39 2.24 3.91
N TYR A 123 -7.21 3.51 3.50
CA TYR A 123 -6.31 4.44 4.19
C TYR A 123 -6.77 4.74 5.62
N LEU A 124 -8.09 4.86 5.83
CA LEU A 124 -8.65 5.05 7.17
C LEU A 124 -8.49 3.79 8.02
N GLU A 125 -8.71 2.61 7.44
CA GLU A 125 -8.42 1.33 8.09
C GLU A 125 -6.94 1.25 8.51
N ALA A 126 -6.03 1.55 7.59
CA ALA A 126 -4.59 1.56 7.85
C ALA A 126 -4.18 2.59 8.91
N LEU A 127 -4.82 3.76 8.96
CA LEU A 127 -4.57 4.76 10.01
C LEU A 127 -5.02 4.28 11.38
N ASN A 128 -6.17 3.61 11.45
CA ASN A 128 -6.64 3.02 12.70
C ASN A 128 -5.74 1.87 13.15
N ALA A 129 -5.30 1.01 12.23
CA ALA A 129 -4.32 -0.03 12.52
C ALA A 129 -2.99 0.57 12.99
N PHE A 130 -2.50 1.63 12.33
CA PHE A 130 -1.30 2.35 12.74
C PHE A 130 -1.42 2.87 14.18
N ARG A 131 -2.53 3.54 14.51
CA ARG A 131 -2.79 4.04 15.87
C ARG A 131 -2.78 2.92 16.91
N ARG A 132 -3.45 1.79 16.63
CA ARG A 132 -3.47 0.63 17.52
C ARG A 132 -2.07 0.03 17.69
N GLU A 133 -1.36 -0.23 16.59
CA GLU A 133 -0.05 -0.88 16.59
C GLU A 133 1.08 0.01 17.16
N THR A 134 0.87 1.31 17.30
CA THR A 134 1.85 2.25 17.86
C THR A 134 1.38 2.91 19.16
N GLU A 135 0.25 2.46 19.71
CA GLU A 135 -0.35 2.98 20.95
C GLU A 135 -0.60 4.50 20.91
N LEU A 136 -0.92 5.05 19.73
CA LEU A 136 -1.21 6.46 19.55
C LEU A 136 -2.66 6.80 19.91
N PRO A 137 -2.96 8.06 20.31
CA PRO A 137 -4.31 8.51 20.58
C PRO A 137 -5.25 8.32 19.39
N ILE A 138 -6.54 8.11 19.65
CA ILE A 138 -7.55 7.90 18.60
C ILE A 138 -7.69 9.11 17.65
N MET A 139 -7.34 10.30 18.13
CA MET A 139 -7.36 11.54 17.34
C MET A 139 -6.03 11.84 16.64
N TYR A 140 -5.02 10.96 16.78
CA TYR A 140 -3.72 11.17 16.16
C TYR A 140 -3.84 11.24 14.64
N THR A 141 -3.24 12.26 14.06
CA THR A 141 -3.01 12.38 12.61
C THR A 141 -1.54 12.78 12.40
N PRO A 142 -0.92 12.42 11.27
CA PRO A 142 0.43 12.90 10.98
C PRO A 142 0.43 14.42 10.77
N HIS A 143 1.22 15.17 11.55
CA HIS A 143 1.30 16.64 11.45
C HIS A 143 2.59 17.12 10.79
N THR A 144 3.62 16.28 10.82
CA THR A 144 4.93 16.54 10.21
C THR A 144 5.16 15.66 9.00
N LEU A 145 6.08 16.07 8.12
CA LEU A 145 6.45 15.26 6.95
C LEU A 145 7.03 13.89 7.36
N LEU A 146 7.79 13.83 8.47
CA LEU A 146 8.37 12.56 8.94
C LEU A 146 7.30 11.61 9.49
N GLU A 147 6.32 12.11 10.24
CA GLU A 147 5.17 11.31 10.67
C GLU A 147 4.32 10.85 9.49
N LEU A 148 4.15 11.71 8.46
CA LEU A 148 3.44 11.34 7.25
C LEU A 148 4.19 10.22 6.51
N ALA A 149 5.51 10.33 6.41
CA ALA A 149 6.35 9.31 5.79
C ALA A 149 6.32 7.98 6.55
N GLU A 150 6.33 8.03 7.89
CA GLU A 150 6.13 6.86 8.76
C GLU A 150 4.78 6.19 8.49
N TYR A 151 3.70 6.97 8.45
CA TYR A 151 2.36 6.48 8.15
C TYR A 151 2.25 5.87 6.74
N MET A 152 2.83 6.50 5.71
CA MET A 152 2.83 5.95 4.34
C MET A 152 3.61 4.64 4.26
N ALA A 153 4.79 4.57 4.89
CA ALA A 153 5.59 3.36 4.99
C ALA A 153 4.86 2.24 5.75
N PHE A 154 4.12 2.59 6.81
CA PHE A 154 3.26 1.66 7.53
C PHE A 154 2.13 1.14 6.64
N THR A 155 1.40 2.04 5.97
CA THR A 155 0.23 1.72 5.15
C THR A 155 0.59 0.75 4.03
N GLU A 156 1.71 0.99 3.33
CA GLU A 156 2.19 0.10 2.28
C GLU A 156 2.48 -1.31 2.84
N ARG A 157 3.14 -1.39 3.99
CA ARG A 157 3.47 -2.65 4.66
C ARG A 157 2.21 -3.36 5.17
N TYR A 158 1.27 -2.61 5.73
CA TYR A 158 0.00 -3.12 6.25
C TYR A 158 -0.81 -3.78 5.13
N GLY A 159 -0.97 -3.09 3.99
CA GLY A 159 -1.64 -3.67 2.82
C GLY A 159 -0.93 -4.90 2.24
N LYS A 160 0.41 -4.89 2.19
CA LYS A 160 1.22 -6.01 1.68
C LYS A 160 1.38 -7.16 2.69
N ARG A 161 0.89 -7.04 3.92
CA ARG A 161 0.96 -8.09 4.96
C ARG A 161 0.28 -9.35 4.46
N ARG A 162 0.93 -10.49 4.65
CA ARG A 162 0.47 -11.81 4.20
C ARG A 162 -0.39 -12.45 5.29
N ILE A 163 -1.67 -12.65 4.98
CA ILE A 163 -2.64 -13.32 5.84
C ILE A 163 -2.67 -14.81 5.47
N PRO A 164 -2.46 -15.73 6.42
CA PRO A 164 -2.66 -17.15 6.19
C PRO A 164 -4.16 -17.46 6.11
N LEU A 165 -4.56 -18.22 5.10
CA LEU A 165 -5.94 -18.68 4.90
C LEU A 165 -6.03 -20.19 5.14
N SER A 166 -7.26 -20.68 5.32
CA SER A 166 -7.53 -22.12 5.38
C SER A 166 -7.00 -22.84 4.13
N GLY A 167 -6.44 -24.03 4.31
CA GLY A 167 -5.83 -24.81 3.23
C GLY A 167 -4.39 -24.39 2.87
N GLY A 168 -3.68 -23.70 3.77
CA GLY A 168 -2.24 -23.40 3.61
C GLY A 168 -1.93 -22.33 2.56
N ARG A 169 -2.95 -21.64 2.07
CA ARG A 169 -2.78 -20.50 1.16
C ARG A 169 -2.46 -19.25 1.98
N SER A 170 -1.85 -18.27 1.33
CA SER A 170 -1.65 -16.96 1.93
C SER A 170 -1.91 -15.89 0.88
N GLN A 171 -2.48 -14.77 1.31
CA GLN A 171 -2.86 -13.66 0.45
C GLN A 171 -2.55 -12.33 1.12
N GLN A 172 -2.35 -11.28 0.34
CA GLN A 172 -2.11 -9.95 0.91
C GLN A 172 -3.41 -9.38 1.48
N LEU A 173 -3.34 -8.70 2.62
CA LEU A 173 -4.47 -8.09 3.31
C LEU A 173 -5.29 -7.20 2.36
N ILE A 174 -4.61 -6.30 1.63
CA ILE A 174 -5.30 -5.37 0.72
C ILE A 174 -6.06 -6.08 -0.40
N ILE A 175 -5.58 -7.25 -0.84
CA ILE A 175 -6.28 -8.05 -1.86
C ILE A 175 -7.54 -8.66 -1.26
N LEU A 176 -7.45 -9.22 -0.04
CA LEU A 176 -8.63 -9.77 0.65
C LEU A 176 -9.69 -8.68 0.83
N ARG A 177 -9.28 -7.49 1.27
CA ARG A 177 -10.17 -6.33 1.41
C ARG A 177 -10.80 -5.92 0.08
N ALA A 178 -10.02 -5.84 -1.00
CA ALA A 178 -10.54 -5.50 -2.32
C ALA A 178 -11.57 -6.53 -2.81
N GLN A 179 -11.35 -7.82 -2.54
CA GLN A 179 -12.31 -8.87 -2.85
C GLN A 179 -13.60 -8.74 -2.03
N THR A 180 -13.51 -8.50 -0.72
CA THR A 180 -14.69 -8.26 0.14
C THR A 180 -15.48 -7.04 -0.34
N PHE A 181 -14.79 -5.94 -0.67
CA PHE A 181 -15.38 -4.73 -1.26
C PHE A 181 -16.10 -5.04 -2.57
N SER A 182 -15.43 -5.73 -3.49
CA SER A 182 -15.97 -6.09 -4.81
C SER A 182 -17.20 -7.01 -4.73
N HIS A 183 -17.29 -7.88 -3.72
CA HIS A 183 -18.43 -8.79 -3.54
C HIS A 183 -19.56 -8.18 -2.69
N GLN A 184 -19.42 -6.92 -2.24
CA GLN A 184 -20.33 -6.29 -1.28
C GLN A 184 -20.58 -7.19 -0.05
N GLN A 185 -19.55 -7.93 0.37
CA GLN A 185 -19.71 -8.91 1.45
C GLN A 185 -20.02 -8.21 2.79
N PRO A 186 -20.81 -8.86 3.66
CA PRO A 186 -21.17 -8.29 4.95
C PRO A 186 -19.94 -7.92 5.80
N LYS A 187 -20.12 -6.96 6.72
CA LYS A 187 -19.06 -6.53 7.66
C LYS A 187 -18.49 -7.69 8.48
N GLU A 188 -19.25 -8.76 8.70
CA GLU A 188 -18.80 -9.96 9.41
C GLU A 188 -17.57 -10.61 8.76
N THR A 189 -17.54 -10.70 7.42
CA THR A 189 -16.37 -11.24 6.69
C THR A 189 -15.15 -10.34 6.84
N SER A 190 -15.36 -9.03 7.07
CA SER A 190 -14.26 -8.10 7.36
C SER A 190 -13.67 -8.32 8.75
N VAL A 191 -14.48 -8.66 9.74
CA VAL A 191 -14.04 -8.97 11.13
C VAL A 191 -13.18 -10.23 11.16
N ASP A 192 -13.52 -11.26 10.40
CA ASP A 192 -12.73 -12.49 10.32
C ASP A 192 -11.32 -12.25 9.73
N ILE A 193 -11.21 -11.33 8.76
CA ILE A 193 -9.93 -10.93 8.18
C ILE A 193 -9.09 -10.15 9.20
N ASP A 194 -9.70 -9.28 10.01
CA ASP A 194 -9.02 -8.55 11.09
C ASP A 194 -8.44 -9.52 12.12
N GLN A 195 -9.25 -10.47 12.60
CA GLN A 195 -8.80 -11.48 13.56
C GLN A 195 -7.65 -12.34 13.00
N ALA A 196 -7.71 -12.70 11.71
CA ALA A 196 -6.64 -13.44 11.04
C ALA A 196 -5.37 -12.60 10.80
N ALA A 197 -5.51 -11.28 10.64
CA ALA A 197 -4.40 -10.36 10.41
C ALA A 197 -3.66 -9.95 11.69
N GLU A 198 -4.34 -9.99 12.83
CA GLU A 198 -3.81 -9.56 14.12
C GLU A 198 -3.13 -10.69 14.91
N GLY A 199 -3.35 -11.97 14.57
CA GLY A 199 -2.56 -13.09 15.07
C GLY A 199 -2.65 -13.37 16.58
N THR A 200 -3.52 -12.66 17.31
CA THR A 200 -3.77 -12.83 18.75
C THR A 200 -5.25 -13.09 19.03
N THR A 201 -5.53 -14.05 19.92
CA THR A 201 -6.86 -14.27 20.48
C THR A 201 -7.16 -13.22 21.56
N SER A 202 -8.17 -12.36 21.36
CA SER A 202 -9.01 -11.81 22.43
C SER A 202 -10.10 -10.88 21.90
N ASP A 203 -11.29 -11.06 22.47
CA ASP A 203 -12.46 -10.20 22.45
C ASP A 203 -12.13 -8.69 22.42
N SER A 204 -12.67 -7.98 21.42
CA SER A 204 -13.11 -6.62 21.64
C SER A 204 -14.26 -6.27 20.71
N ASP A 205 -15.45 -6.24 21.30
CA ASP A 205 -16.65 -5.65 20.74
C ASP A 205 -16.42 -4.13 20.67
N LYS A 206 -16.09 -3.61 19.49
CA LYS A 206 -15.95 -2.17 19.24
C LYS A 206 -16.76 -1.76 18.03
N THR A 207 -17.99 -1.38 18.34
CA THR A 207 -18.94 -0.67 17.50
C THR A 207 -18.25 0.44 16.71
N TRP A 208 -18.29 0.36 15.38
CA TRP A 208 -17.92 1.45 14.47
C TRP A 208 -18.77 2.68 14.80
N ASN A 209 -18.19 3.69 15.47
CA ASN A 209 -18.93 4.87 15.94
C ASN A 209 -18.88 6.02 14.91
N ASP A 210 -19.98 6.79 14.89
CA ASP A 210 -20.39 7.86 13.97
C ASP A 210 -19.38 9.02 13.82
N GLY A 211 -18.47 9.19 14.80
CA GLY A 211 -17.38 10.18 14.74
C GLY A 211 -16.34 9.91 13.65
N SER A 212 -16.27 8.66 13.15
CA SER A 212 -15.41 8.29 12.02
C SER A 212 -15.86 8.92 10.69
N ILE A 213 -17.16 9.16 10.50
CA ILE A 213 -17.76 9.71 9.27
C ILE A 213 -17.44 11.20 9.11
N GLN A 214 -17.38 11.97 10.20
CA GLN A 214 -17.01 13.38 10.16
C GLN A 214 -15.50 13.55 9.84
N GLN A 215 -14.65 12.67 10.39
CA GLN A 215 -13.22 12.62 10.04
C GLN A 215 -12.98 12.12 8.61
N VAL A 216 -13.85 11.24 8.08
CA VAL A 216 -13.85 10.87 6.65
C VAL A 216 -14.07 12.11 5.80
N ARG A 217 -15.04 12.99 6.12
CA ARG A 217 -15.32 14.21 5.34
C ARG A 217 -14.20 15.24 5.36
N GLU A 218 -13.56 15.49 6.51
CA GLU A 218 -12.46 16.46 6.58
C GLU A 218 -11.19 15.93 5.89
N ALA A 219 -10.97 14.62 5.95
CA ALA A 219 -9.88 14.01 5.22
C ALA A 219 -10.16 14.01 3.69
N MET A 220 -11.42 13.94 3.24
CA MET A 220 -11.80 14.08 1.82
C MET A 220 -11.40 15.43 1.20
N ALA A 221 -11.38 16.53 1.97
CA ALA A 221 -11.05 17.87 1.47
C ALA A 221 -9.55 18.06 1.14
N ALA A 222 -8.64 17.39 1.85
CA ALA A 222 -7.20 17.38 1.53
C ALA A 222 -6.80 16.23 0.59
N ARG A 223 -7.79 15.44 0.11
CA ARG A 223 -7.63 14.26 -0.75
C ARG A 223 -7.95 14.55 -2.22
N GLN A 224 -8.85 15.50 -2.49
CA GLN A 224 -9.29 15.87 -3.84
C GLN A 224 -8.11 16.29 -4.74
N ASP A 225 -7.16 17.07 -4.21
CA ASP A 225 -5.97 17.50 -4.95
C ASP A 225 -5.09 16.31 -5.41
N THR A 226 -4.99 15.25 -4.62
CA THR A 226 -4.16 14.08 -4.94
C THR A 226 -4.75 13.20 -6.03
N ASP A 227 -6.06 13.04 -6.04
CA ASP A 227 -6.75 12.19 -7.02
C ASP A 227 -6.77 12.87 -8.40
N ASP A 228 -7.00 14.19 -8.43
CA ASP A 228 -6.86 15.02 -9.64
C ASP A 228 -5.42 15.01 -10.18
N ASP A 229 -4.42 15.07 -9.30
CA ASP A 229 -3.00 14.98 -9.67
C ASP A 229 -2.61 13.63 -10.29
N ILE A 230 -3.11 12.51 -9.74
CA ILE A 230 -2.85 11.16 -10.27
C ILE A 230 -3.54 10.99 -11.62
N GLY A 231 -4.79 11.46 -11.75
CA GLY A 231 -5.53 11.45 -13.02
C GLY A 231 -4.78 12.24 -14.10
N SER A 232 -4.33 13.44 -13.77
CA SER A 232 -3.54 14.29 -14.67
C SER A 232 -2.21 13.64 -15.06
N LEU A 233 -1.45 13.09 -14.10
CA LEU A 233 -0.16 12.45 -14.39
C LEU A 233 -0.34 11.22 -15.28
N ARG A 234 -1.37 10.41 -15.04
CA ARG A 234 -1.69 9.25 -15.86
C ARG A 234 -2.02 9.65 -17.29
N GLN A 235 -2.83 10.68 -17.47
CA GLN A 235 -3.18 11.18 -18.80
C GLN A 235 -1.93 11.65 -19.55
N VAL A 236 -1.06 12.42 -18.89
CA VAL A 236 0.23 12.85 -19.47
C VAL A 236 1.09 11.65 -19.85
N VAL A 237 1.22 10.65 -18.99
CA VAL A 237 2.01 9.44 -19.30
C VAL A 237 1.42 8.66 -20.48
N ILE A 238 0.10 8.55 -20.58
CA ILE A 238 -0.56 7.91 -21.71
C ILE A 238 -0.26 8.67 -23.00
N GLU A 239 -0.39 9.99 -22.99
CA GLU A 239 -0.13 10.85 -24.15
C GLU A 239 1.34 10.77 -24.58
N GLU A 240 2.28 10.89 -23.66
CA GLU A 240 3.72 10.78 -23.93
C GLU A 240 4.10 9.38 -24.44
N LEU A 241 3.52 8.32 -23.89
CA LEU A 241 3.76 6.95 -24.35
C LEU A 241 3.20 6.71 -25.75
N MET A 242 2.01 7.23 -26.05
CA MET A 242 1.42 7.18 -27.39
C MET A 242 2.30 7.92 -28.39
N ALA A 243 2.73 9.14 -28.06
CA ALA A 243 3.63 9.93 -28.89
C ALA A 243 4.97 9.22 -29.14
N TYR A 244 5.56 8.61 -28.10
CA TYR A 244 6.78 7.81 -28.22
C TYR A 244 6.61 6.60 -29.14
N LEU A 245 5.50 5.87 -29.03
CA LEU A 245 5.22 4.73 -29.90
C LEU A 245 5.03 5.15 -31.36
N GLU A 246 4.36 6.29 -31.59
CA GLU A 246 4.20 6.89 -32.92
C GLU A 246 5.56 7.32 -33.51
N GLU A 247 6.40 8.01 -32.74
CA GLU A 247 7.75 8.43 -33.16
C GLU A 247 8.62 7.22 -33.55
N ARG A 248 8.50 6.11 -32.82
CA ARG A 248 9.20 4.84 -33.08
C ARG A 248 8.53 3.97 -34.15
N GLN A 249 7.50 4.48 -34.82
CA GLN A 249 6.72 3.78 -35.86
C GLN A 249 6.14 2.44 -35.37
N GLN A 250 5.75 2.37 -34.10
CA GLN A 250 5.17 1.19 -33.46
C GLN A 250 3.64 1.29 -33.41
N GLN A 251 2.99 1.53 -34.56
CA GLN A 251 1.54 1.75 -34.62
C GLN A 251 0.74 0.59 -34.02
N ASP A 252 1.11 -0.68 -34.31
CA ASP A 252 0.40 -1.82 -33.73
C ASP A 252 0.48 -1.84 -32.19
N CYS A 253 1.57 -1.34 -31.61
CA CYS A 253 1.73 -1.24 -30.16
C CYS A 253 0.86 -0.12 -29.58
N ALA A 254 0.75 1.01 -30.29
CA ALA A 254 -0.14 2.11 -29.93
C ALA A 254 -1.62 1.67 -30.01
N ASP A 255 -2.01 1.01 -31.09
CA ASP A 255 -3.38 0.49 -31.28
C ASP A 255 -3.72 -0.57 -30.21
N TYR A 256 -2.79 -1.50 -29.94
CA TYR A 256 -2.94 -2.46 -28.84
C TYR A 256 -3.11 -1.77 -27.50
N PHE A 257 -2.31 -0.74 -27.21
CA PHE A 257 -2.39 0.00 -25.95
C PHE A 257 -3.71 0.75 -25.82
N ALA A 258 -4.17 1.43 -26.88
CA ALA A 258 -5.45 2.12 -26.91
C ALA A 258 -6.63 1.17 -26.63
N LEU A 259 -6.63 -0.03 -27.21
CA LEU A 259 -7.65 -1.05 -26.94
C LEU A 259 -7.55 -1.60 -25.52
N ARG A 260 -6.34 -1.72 -24.95
CA ARG A 260 -6.16 -2.10 -23.54
C ARG A 260 -6.66 -1.03 -22.57
N LEU A 261 -6.55 0.26 -22.91
CA LEU A 261 -7.12 1.36 -22.12
C LEU A 261 -8.65 1.37 -22.13
N GLN A 262 -9.29 0.73 -23.11
CA GLN A 262 -10.74 0.50 -23.12
C GLN A 262 -11.14 -0.74 -22.28
N ASP A 263 -10.17 -1.40 -21.65
CA ASP A 263 -10.32 -2.63 -20.87
C ASP A 263 -10.90 -3.81 -21.65
N LEU A 264 -10.68 -3.83 -22.97
CA LEU A 264 -11.09 -4.94 -23.83
C LEU A 264 -10.35 -6.24 -23.48
N SER A 265 -11.08 -7.35 -23.55
CA SER A 265 -10.54 -8.68 -23.35
C SER A 265 -9.56 -9.06 -24.47
N THR A 266 -8.71 -10.05 -24.21
CA THR A 266 -7.73 -10.51 -25.20
C THR A 266 -8.39 -10.99 -26.49
N GLY A 267 -9.56 -11.63 -26.41
CA GLY A 267 -10.29 -12.11 -27.59
C GLY A 267 -10.91 -10.97 -28.40
N GLU A 268 -11.41 -9.93 -27.73
CA GLU A 268 -11.91 -8.72 -28.40
C GLU A 268 -10.78 -7.99 -29.13
N ILE A 269 -9.62 -7.86 -28.50
CA ILE A 269 -8.43 -7.24 -29.11
C ILE A 269 -7.94 -8.05 -30.31
N GLU A 270 -7.87 -9.38 -30.19
CA GLU A 270 -7.52 -10.27 -31.30
C GLU A 270 -8.47 -10.11 -32.48
N SER A 271 -9.77 -9.99 -32.20
CA SER A 271 -10.80 -9.84 -33.23
C SER A 271 -10.71 -8.47 -33.91
N ILE A 272 -10.50 -7.38 -33.14
CA ILE A 272 -10.40 -6.02 -33.67
C ILE A 272 -9.13 -5.82 -34.49
N LEU A 273 -7.99 -6.32 -34.00
CA LEU A 273 -6.69 -6.18 -34.67
C LEU A 273 -6.41 -7.30 -35.69
N ASN A 274 -7.33 -8.25 -35.87
CA ASN A 274 -7.17 -9.44 -36.70
C ASN A 274 -5.87 -10.22 -36.39
N LEU A 275 -5.58 -10.40 -35.10
CA LEU A 275 -4.38 -11.10 -34.61
C LEU A 275 -4.71 -12.52 -34.18
N THR A 276 -3.80 -13.44 -34.49
CA THR A 276 -3.76 -14.75 -33.80
C THR A 276 -3.23 -14.59 -32.37
N PRO A 277 -3.51 -15.53 -31.44
CA PRO A 277 -2.98 -15.48 -30.08
C PRO A 277 -1.46 -15.36 -30.02
N ARG A 278 -0.74 -16.02 -30.94
CA ARG A 278 0.72 -15.95 -31.02
C ARG A 278 1.21 -14.57 -31.46
N GLN A 279 0.52 -13.93 -32.40
CA GLN A 279 0.86 -12.57 -32.85
C GLN A 279 0.57 -11.55 -31.75
N ARG A 280 -0.55 -11.70 -31.02
CA ARG A 280 -0.86 -10.88 -29.84
C ARG A 280 0.24 -11.00 -28.77
N ASP A 281 0.71 -12.22 -28.48
CA ASP A 281 1.77 -12.43 -27.50
C ASP A 281 3.08 -11.73 -27.91
N TYR A 282 3.45 -11.82 -29.19
CA TYR A 282 4.59 -11.09 -29.73
C TYR A 282 4.41 -9.58 -29.61
N LEU A 283 3.23 -9.07 -29.95
CA LEU A 283 2.89 -7.65 -29.84
C LEU A 283 2.97 -7.16 -28.41
N GLN A 284 2.48 -7.96 -27.45
CA GLN A 284 2.57 -7.66 -26.03
C GLN A 284 4.03 -7.67 -25.53
N GLN A 285 4.87 -8.58 -26.01
CA GLN A 285 6.30 -8.59 -25.69
C GLN A 285 7.02 -7.35 -26.25
N ARG A 286 6.72 -6.97 -27.48
CA ARG A 286 7.24 -5.76 -28.10
C ARG A 286 6.79 -4.50 -27.36
N PHE A 287 5.51 -4.41 -27.00
CA PHE A 287 5.00 -3.34 -26.17
C PHE A 287 5.71 -3.26 -24.81
N LYS A 288 5.98 -4.39 -24.14
CA LYS A 288 6.72 -4.42 -22.86
C LYS A 288 8.19 -3.97 -22.96
N TYR A 289 8.80 -4.12 -24.14
CA TYR A 289 10.16 -3.67 -24.39
C TYR A 289 10.23 -2.14 -24.51
N HIS A 290 9.18 -1.55 -25.07
CA HIS A 290 8.99 -0.11 -25.18
C HIS A 290 8.58 0.50 -23.83
#